data_AF-A0A1G8P4I4-F1
#
_entry.id   AF-A0A1G8P4I4-F1
#
_cell.length_a   1.000
_cell.length_b   1.000
_cell.length_c   1.000
_cell.angle_alpha   90.00
_cell.angle_beta   90.00
_cell.angle_gamma   90.00
#
_symmetry.space_group_name_H-M   'P 1'
#
loop_
_entity.id
_entity.type
_entity.pdbx_description
1 polymer ?
#
loop_
_entity_poly.entity_id
_entity_poly.type
_entity_poly.pdbx_seq_one_letter_code
_entity_poly.pdbx_strand_id
1 'polypeptide(L)'
;MKVINYILGILFLLNINCCVNQKKKDEEQIKDTVTKYWKAVKENKVEECLNLFEDVENYKGGVQSDIYFLHKNYDKINPNDILLKNIRVKDTVVMFSQNKQKYVQYIIKKENDSNCLKKPLIITFMFYKPVGYNKIFNRTILQNHIGWVQ
;
A
#
# COMPACT_ATOMS: atom_id res chain seq x y z
N MET A 1 6.26 -46.95 13.83
CA MET A 1 6.50 -45.58 14.35
C MET A 1 7.50 -44.76 13.51
N LYS A 2 8.71 -45.27 13.20
CA LYS A 2 9.74 -44.47 12.47
C LYS A 2 9.26 -43.91 11.11
N VAL A 3 8.59 -44.71 10.28
CA VAL A 3 8.08 -44.29 8.95
C VAL A 3 7.01 -43.20 9.05
N ILE A 4 6.11 -43.30 10.03
CA ILE A 4 5.06 -42.29 10.27
C ILE A 4 5.70 -40.94 10.68
N ASN A 5 6.76 -40.98 11.49
CA ASN A 5 7.50 -39.77 11.89
C ASN A 5 8.21 -39.09 10.70
N TYR A 6 8.73 -39.86 9.74
CA TYR A 6 9.32 -39.29 8.51
C TYR A 6 8.27 -38.66 7.59
N ILE A 7 7.10 -39.30 7.42
CA ILE A 7 5.99 -38.77 6.62
C ILE A 7 5.46 -37.45 7.21
N LEU A 8 5.30 -37.38 8.54
CA LEU A 8 4.91 -36.16 9.24
C LEU A 8 5.96 -35.04 9.07
N GLY A 9 7.25 -35.37 9.13
CA GLY A 9 8.33 -34.41 8.89
C GLY A 9 8.31 -33.83 7.47
N ILE A 10 8.09 -34.67 6.46
CA ILE A 10 8.00 -34.25 5.06
C ILE A 10 6.77 -33.36 4.82
N LEU A 11 5.61 -33.73 5.39
CA LEU A 11 4.38 -32.92 5.31
C LEU A 11 4.56 -31.55 5.97
N PHE A 12 5.28 -31.49 7.10
CA PHE A 12 5.58 -30.23 7.77
C PHE A 12 6.48 -29.31 6.91
N LEU A 13 7.52 -29.86 6.28
CA LEU A 13 8.41 -29.13 5.38
C LEU A 13 7.68 -28.58 4.13
N LEU A 14 6.78 -29.37 3.54
CA LEU A 14 5.98 -28.94 2.39
C LEU A 14 5.01 -27.81 2.73
N ASN A 15 4.41 -27.82 3.94
CA ASN A 15 3.53 -26.76 4.40
C ASN A 15 4.26 -25.42 4.59
N ILE A 16 5.45 -25.43 5.19
CA ILE A 16 6.25 -24.21 5.39
C ILE A 16 6.63 -23.58 4.04
N ASN A 17 7.04 -24.39 3.07
CA ASN A 17 7.46 -23.90 1.76
C ASN A 17 6.29 -23.25 1.00
N CYS A 18 5.09 -23.82 1.10
CA CYS A 18 3.87 -23.27 0.51
C CYS A 18 3.49 -21.91 1.14
N CYS A 19 3.53 -21.79 2.47
CA CYS A 19 3.20 -20.55 3.17
C CYS A 19 4.17 -19.40 2.87
N VAL A 20 5.48 -19.69 2.81
CA VAL A 20 6.51 -18.68 2.48
C VAL A 20 6.32 -18.18 1.05
N ASN A 21 6.02 -19.08 0.10
CA ASN A 21 5.82 -18.72 -1.29
C ASN A 21 4.57 -17.83 -1.49
N GLN A 22 3.47 -18.15 -0.78
CA GLN A 22 2.26 -17.33 -0.85
C GLN A 22 2.47 -15.93 -0.27
N LYS A 23 3.15 -15.81 0.88
CA LYS A 23 3.45 -14.49 1.48
C LYS A 23 4.26 -13.62 0.53
N LYS A 24 5.27 -14.20 -0.15
CA LYS A 24 6.09 -13.49 -1.12
C LYS A 24 5.26 -13.00 -2.32
N LYS A 25 4.43 -13.88 -2.89
CA LYS A 25 3.51 -13.55 -3.99
C LYS A 25 2.55 -12.42 -3.62
N ASP A 26 1.99 -12.48 -2.41
CA ASP A 26 1.10 -11.45 -1.89
C ASP A 26 1.80 -10.08 -1.81
N GLU A 27 3.03 -10.05 -1.26
CA GLU A 27 3.83 -8.83 -1.17
C GLU A 27 4.23 -8.27 -2.54
N GLU A 28 4.55 -9.14 -3.50
CA GLU A 28 4.88 -8.75 -4.87
C GLU A 28 3.69 -8.10 -5.58
N GLN A 29 2.48 -8.65 -5.42
CA GLN A 29 1.28 -8.07 -6.00
C GLN A 29 0.95 -6.69 -5.42
N ILE A 30 1.13 -6.52 -4.11
CA ILE A 30 0.97 -5.21 -3.45
C ILE A 30 2.01 -4.21 -3.99
N LYS A 31 3.27 -4.62 -4.08
CA LYS A 31 4.35 -3.76 -4.58
C LYS A 31 4.13 -3.34 -6.03
N ASP A 32 3.68 -4.26 -6.89
CA ASP A 32 3.32 -3.95 -8.28
C ASP A 32 2.19 -2.93 -8.34
N THR A 33 1.13 -3.11 -7.54
CA THR A 33 -0.01 -2.19 -7.48
C THR A 33 0.41 -0.79 -7.03
N VAL A 34 1.18 -0.68 -5.95
CA VAL A 34 1.70 0.60 -5.46
C VAL A 34 2.66 1.26 -6.48
N THR A 35 3.47 0.45 -7.17
CA THR A 35 4.37 0.94 -8.23
C THR A 35 3.58 1.50 -9.41
N LYS A 36 2.56 0.79 -9.88
CA LYS A 36 1.65 1.26 -10.94
C LYS A 36 0.96 2.55 -10.55
N TYR A 37 0.45 2.61 -9.31
CA TYR A 37 -0.16 3.83 -8.78
C TYR A 37 0.80 5.02 -8.84
N TRP A 38 2.01 4.90 -8.30
CA TRP A 38 2.97 6.01 -8.29
C TRP A 38 3.42 6.43 -9.69
N LYS A 39 3.61 5.48 -10.61
CA LYS A 39 3.89 5.79 -12.03
C LYS A 39 2.75 6.58 -12.66
N ALA A 40 1.50 6.15 -12.46
CA ALA A 40 0.33 6.82 -12.99
C ALA A 40 0.14 8.22 -12.37
N VAL A 41 0.39 8.40 -11.06
CA VAL A 41 0.38 9.72 -10.41
C VAL A 41 1.44 10.63 -11.02
N LYS A 42 2.67 10.14 -11.22
CA LYS A 42 3.76 10.92 -11.84
C LYS A 42 3.37 11.40 -13.25
N GLU A 43 2.74 10.53 -14.03
CA GLU A 43 2.35 10.76 -15.42
C GLU A 43 0.97 11.45 -15.57
N ASN A 44 0.34 11.88 -14.47
CA ASN A 44 -1.01 12.46 -14.43
C ASN A 44 -2.10 11.58 -15.06
N LYS A 45 -1.95 10.26 -15.00
CA LYS A 45 -2.89 9.29 -15.56
C LYS A 45 -3.97 8.95 -14.56
N VAL A 46 -4.92 9.88 -14.40
CA VAL A 46 -5.98 9.80 -13.38
C VAL A 46 -6.80 8.52 -13.50
N GLU A 47 -7.25 8.14 -14.69
CA GLU A 47 -8.06 6.92 -14.87
C GLU A 47 -7.27 5.64 -14.56
N GLU A 48 -5.96 5.60 -14.89
CA GLU A 48 -5.10 4.47 -14.48
C GLU A 48 -5.00 4.37 -12.96
N CYS A 49 -4.93 5.50 -12.24
CA CYS A 49 -4.94 5.53 -10.78
C CYS A 49 -6.28 5.04 -10.22
N LEU A 50 -7.41 5.55 -10.74
CA LEU A 50 -8.75 5.20 -10.28
C LEU A 50 -9.03 3.71 -10.46
N ASN A 51 -8.57 3.12 -11.57
CA ASN A 51 -8.71 1.70 -11.85
C ASN A 51 -7.95 0.79 -10.85
N LEU A 52 -7.08 1.33 -10.01
CA LEU A 52 -6.42 0.57 -8.95
C LEU A 52 -7.21 0.55 -7.64
N PHE A 53 -8.30 1.30 -7.50
CA PHE A 53 -9.17 1.25 -6.33
C PHE A 53 -10.28 0.21 -6.50
N GLU A 54 -10.69 -0.38 -5.38
CA GLU A 54 -11.92 -1.17 -5.28
C GLU A 54 -13.15 -0.24 -5.31
N ASP A 55 -14.24 -0.53 -6.02
CA ASP A 55 -15.50 0.22 -5.85
C ASP A 55 -15.39 1.75 -6.08
N VAL A 56 -14.43 2.16 -6.94
CA VAL A 56 -14.08 3.57 -7.16
C VAL A 56 -15.24 4.41 -7.68
N GLU A 57 -16.21 3.78 -8.35
CA GLU A 57 -17.40 4.44 -8.89
C GLU A 57 -18.18 5.20 -7.80
N ASN A 58 -18.20 4.68 -6.58
CA ASN A 58 -18.93 5.27 -5.44
C ASN A 58 -18.20 6.46 -4.80
N TYR A 59 -16.93 6.68 -5.10
CA TYR A 59 -16.10 7.68 -4.41
C TYR A 59 -15.03 8.34 -5.29
N LYS A 60 -15.23 8.31 -6.61
CA LYS A 60 -14.33 8.84 -7.63
C LYS A 60 -13.87 10.27 -7.32
N GLY A 61 -14.79 11.14 -6.89
CA GLY A 61 -14.47 12.54 -6.58
C GLY A 61 -13.42 12.72 -5.49
N GLY A 62 -13.50 11.95 -4.41
CA GLY A 62 -12.54 12.01 -3.30
C GLY A 62 -11.15 11.52 -3.72
N VAL A 63 -11.09 10.36 -4.38
CA VAL A 63 -9.82 9.79 -4.86
C VAL A 63 -9.19 10.65 -5.94
N GLN A 64 -9.97 11.24 -6.83
CA GLN A 64 -9.46 12.17 -7.84
C GLN A 64 -8.83 13.42 -7.21
N SER A 65 -9.41 13.94 -6.13
CA SER A 65 -8.82 15.04 -5.37
C SER A 65 -7.47 14.66 -4.76
N ASP A 66 -7.39 13.46 -4.15
CA ASP A 66 -6.15 12.91 -3.60
C ASP A 66 -5.08 12.74 -4.70
N ILE A 67 -5.43 12.18 -5.85
CA ILE A 67 -4.52 12.01 -7.01
C ILE A 67 -4.01 13.36 -7.50
N TYR A 68 -4.89 14.35 -7.65
CA TYR A 68 -4.52 15.69 -8.10
C TYR A 68 -3.50 16.34 -7.15
N PHE A 69 -3.76 16.27 -5.84
CA PHE A 69 -2.82 16.76 -4.83
C PHE A 69 -1.45 16.08 -4.94
N LEU A 70 -1.44 14.75 -5.07
CA LEU A 70 -0.21 13.96 -5.16
C LEU A 70 0.58 14.26 -6.43
N HIS A 71 -0.09 14.38 -7.58
CA HIS A 71 0.55 14.75 -8.85
C HIS A 71 1.20 16.13 -8.76
N LYS A 72 0.44 17.14 -8.30
CA LYS A 72 0.93 18.52 -8.16
C LYS A 72 2.14 18.65 -7.23
N ASN A 73 2.28 17.75 -6.26
CA ASN A 73 3.36 17.78 -5.27
C ASN A 73 4.37 16.65 -5.46
N TYR A 74 4.32 15.88 -6.56
CA TYR A 74 5.04 14.62 -6.71
C TYR A 74 6.53 14.74 -6.41
N ASP A 75 7.21 15.71 -7.03
CA ASP A 75 8.65 15.91 -6.85
C ASP A 75 9.01 16.31 -5.41
N LYS A 76 8.15 17.06 -4.72
CA LYS A 76 8.34 17.46 -3.32
C LYS A 76 8.20 16.28 -2.37
N ILE A 77 7.28 15.36 -2.65
CA ILE A 77 6.97 14.21 -1.79
C ILE A 77 7.77 12.95 -2.15
N ASN A 78 8.44 12.95 -3.30
CA ASN A 78 9.23 11.82 -3.80
C ASN A 78 10.70 12.18 -4.10
N PRO A 79 11.43 12.87 -3.19
CA PRO A 79 12.84 13.14 -3.42
C PRO A 79 13.60 11.82 -3.61
N ASN A 80 14.49 11.75 -4.60
CA ASN A 80 15.31 10.57 -4.90
C ASN A 80 14.51 9.26 -5.11
N ASP A 81 13.27 9.35 -5.57
CA ASP A 81 12.37 8.20 -5.81
C ASP A 81 12.06 7.36 -4.56
N ILE A 82 12.01 7.98 -3.37
CA ILE A 82 11.72 7.27 -2.12
C ILE A 82 10.40 6.49 -2.14
N LEU A 83 9.37 6.97 -2.85
CA LEU A 83 8.06 6.32 -2.91
C LEU A 83 8.12 4.98 -3.64
N LEU A 84 8.96 4.90 -4.69
CA LEU A 84 9.17 3.68 -5.47
C LEU A 84 10.20 2.74 -4.80
N LYS A 85 11.23 3.30 -4.14
CA LYS A 85 12.29 2.51 -3.50
C LYS A 85 11.88 1.91 -2.15
N ASN A 86 11.01 2.59 -1.40
CA ASN A 86 10.68 2.23 -0.01
C ASN A 86 9.27 1.64 0.17
N ILE A 87 8.82 0.80 -0.76
CA ILE A 87 7.53 0.10 -0.63
C ILE A 87 7.66 -1.00 0.44
N ARG A 88 7.18 -0.71 1.65
CA ARG A 88 7.17 -1.66 2.78
C ARG A 88 5.74 -2.13 3.07
N VAL A 89 5.49 -3.41 2.82
CA VAL A 89 4.22 -4.06 3.14
C VAL A 89 4.21 -4.44 4.62
N LYS A 90 3.14 -4.07 5.33
CA LYS A 90 2.94 -4.35 6.74
C LYS A 90 1.57 -5.00 6.95
N ASP A 91 1.45 -5.83 7.97
CA ASP A 91 0.17 -6.40 8.39
C ASP A 91 -0.53 -5.45 9.38
N THR A 92 -1.86 -5.34 9.29
CA THR A 92 -2.67 -4.64 10.29
C THR A 92 -2.76 -5.45 11.58
N VAL A 93 -2.77 -4.78 12.74
CA VAL A 93 -2.97 -5.41 14.04
C VAL A 93 -4.48 -5.56 14.28
N VAL A 94 -5.07 -6.65 13.79
CA VAL A 94 -6.50 -6.94 13.97
C VAL A 94 -6.65 -8.28 14.68
N MET A 95 -7.53 -8.32 15.68
CA MET A 95 -7.75 -9.49 16.55
C MET A 95 -8.26 -10.72 15.78
N PHE A 96 -9.07 -10.50 14.73
CA PHE A 96 -9.63 -11.57 13.90
C PHE A 96 -8.79 -11.79 12.65
N SER A 97 -8.28 -13.02 12.47
CA SER A 97 -7.42 -13.41 11.34
C SER A 97 -8.07 -13.17 9.96
N GLN A 98 -9.39 -13.23 9.90
CA GLN A 98 -10.20 -13.05 8.68
C GLN A 98 -10.21 -11.59 8.20
N ASN A 99 -9.99 -10.65 9.13
CA ASN A 99 -9.96 -9.21 8.86
C ASN A 99 -8.53 -8.68 8.72
N LYS A 100 -7.52 -9.56 8.67
CA LYS A 100 -6.13 -9.15 8.49
C LYS A 100 -5.98 -8.51 7.11
N GLN A 101 -5.72 -7.21 7.14
CA GLN A 101 -5.38 -6.42 5.97
C GLN A 101 -3.87 -6.22 5.92
N LYS A 102 -3.38 -5.88 4.74
CA LYS A 102 -2.02 -5.42 4.53
C LYS A 102 -2.05 -3.95 4.18
N TYR A 103 -0.97 -3.24 4.46
CA TYR A 103 -0.87 -1.85 4.07
C TYR A 103 0.55 -1.46 3.69
N VAL A 104 0.64 -0.43 2.85
CA VAL A 104 1.85 0.34 2.58
C VAL A 104 1.59 1.75 3.08
N GLN A 105 2.53 2.29 3.88
CA GLN A 105 2.39 3.64 4.43
C GLN A 105 3.68 4.43 4.27
N TYR A 106 3.52 5.67 3.80
CA TYR A 106 4.56 6.68 3.73
C TYR A 106 4.26 7.76 4.76
N ILE A 107 5.30 8.19 5.48
CA ILE A 107 5.23 9.31 6.42
C ILE A 107 6.29 10.31 5.95
N ILE A 108 5.82 11.42 5.38
CA ILE A 108 6.66 12.41 4.73
C ILE A 108 6.67 13.66 5.60
N LYS A 109 7.84 14.00 6.13
CA LYS A 109 8.03 15.22 6.91
C LYS A 109 8.24 16.39 5.95
N LYS A 110 7.67 17.56 6.25
CA LYS A 110 7.92 18.77 5.48
C LYS A 110 9.29 19.31 5.88
N GLU A 111 10.18 19.49 4.91
CA GLU A 111 11.45 20.18 5.14
C GLU A 111 11.17 21.63 5.59
N ASN A 112 12.00 22.15 6.51
CA ASN A 112 11.91 23.51 7.08
C ASN A 112 10.67 23.84 7.95
N ASP A 113 9.97 22.85 8.50
CA ASP A 113 8.98 23.10 9.57
C ASP A 113 9.64 23.11 10.95
N SER A 114 10.49 24.11 11.20
CA SER A 114 11.21 24.30 12.47
C SER A 114 10.29 24.46 13.68
N ASN A 115 9.01 24.82 13.47
CA ASN A 115 8.02 25.03 14.51
C ASN A 115 7.01 23.87 14.66
N CYS A 116 7.14 22.78 13.90
CA CYS A 116 6.24 21.62 13.92
C CYS A 116 4.75 21.97 13.74
N LEU A 117 4.44 23.10 13.08
CA LEU A 117 3.07 23.56 12.89
C LEU A 117 2.33 22.73 11.83
N LYS A 118 3.07 22.00 10.98
CA LYS A 118 2.54 21.18 9.89
C LYS A 118 2.79 19.70 10.20
N LYS A 119 1.70 18.98 10.46
CA LYS A 119 1.74 17.52 10.64
C LYS A 119 2.34 16.84 9.39
N PRO A 120 3.10 15.73 9.56
CA PRO A 120 3.61 14.95 8.44
C PRO A 120 2.49 14.52 7.49
N LEU A 121 2.75 14.56 6.19
CA LEU A 121 1.86 13.97 5.19
C LEU A 121 1.92 12.45 5.35
N ILE A 122 0.77 11.83 5.57
CA ILE A 122 0.65 10.38 5.69
C ILE A 122 -0.13 9.89 4.46
N ILE A 123 0.48 8.96 3.72
CA ILE A 123 -0.15 8.29 2.58
C ILE A 123 -0.26 6.82 2.94
N THR A 124 -1.48 6.27 2.96
CA THR A 124 -1.72 4.86 3.31
C THR A 124 -2.51 4.18 2.20
N PHE A 125 -1.98 3.06 1.70
CA PHE A 125 -2.66 2.13 0.82
C PHE A 125 -2.98 0.87 1.61
N MET A 126 -4.26 0.52 1.74
CA MET A 126 -4.74 -0.68 2.40
C MET A 126 -5.15 -1.71 1.37
N PHE A 127 -4.92 -2.98 1.68
CA PHE A 127 -5.13 -4.11 0.81
C PHE A 127 -5.86 -5.21 1.56
N TYR A 128 -6.93 -5.73 0.97
CA TYR A 128 -7.75 -6.76 1.58
C TYR A 128 -7.83 -7.99 0.66
N LYS A 129 -7.46 -9.15 1.20
CA LYS A 129 -7.31 -10.38 0.39
C LYS A 129 -8.57 -10.78 -0.37
N PRO A 130 -9.80 -10.70 0.19
CA PRO A 130 -11.03 -11.01 -0.54
C PRO A 130 -11.29 -10.12 -1.76
N VAL A 131 -10.82 -8.88 -1.74
CA VAL A 131 -10.90 -7.95 -2.88
C VAL A 131 -9.78 -8.21 -3.89
N GLY A 132 -8.64 -8.68 -3.40
CA GLY A 132 -7.43 -8.92 -4.18
C GLY A 132 -6.36 -7.86 -3.90
N TYR A 133 -5.11 -8.29 -3.82
CA TYR A 133 -3.98 -7.38 -3.56
C TYR A 133 -3.56 -6.54 -4.76
N ASN A 134 -4.26 -6.69 -5.89
CA ASN A 134 -4.20 -5.81 -7.04
C ASN A 134 -5.09 -4.55 -6.92
N LYS A 135 -5.78 -4.38 -5.79
CA LYS A 135 -6.71 -3.28 -5.55
C LYS A 135 -6.45 -2.60 -4.21
N ILE A 136 -6.50 -1.28 -4.21
CA ILE A 136 -6.48 -0.42 -3.02
C ILE A 136 -7.89 -0.40 -2.44
N PHE A 137 -8.00 -0.78 -1.17
CA PHE A 137 -9.26 -0.98 -0.47
C PHE A 137 -9.77 0.27 0.26
N ASN A 138 -8.88 1.15 0.72
CA ASN A 138 -9.30 2.33 1.46
C ASN A 138 -9.68 3.49 0.53
N ARG A 139 -10.81 4.13 0.85
CA ARG A 139 -11.39 5.25 0.09
C ARG A 139 -10.63 6.57 0.22
N THR A 140 -9.91 6.73 1.33
CA THR A 140 -9.11 7.93 1.62
C THR A 140 -7.70 7.49 1.91
N ILE A 141 -6.75 7.94 1.10
CA ILE A 141 -5.34 7.54 1.21
C ILE A 141 -4.49 8.62 1.88
N LEU A 142 -4.95 9.89 1.89
CA LEU A 142 -4.22 11.03 2.42
C LEU A 142 -4.66 11.44 3.82
N GLN A 143 -3.71 11.76 4.69
CA GLN A 143 -3.94 12.49 5.93
C GLN A 143 -2.97 13.67 6.04
N ASN A 144 -3.43 14.75 6.69
CA ASN A 144 -2.69 15.99 6.90
C ASN A 144 -2.27 16.75 5.61
N HIS A 145 -2.91 16.49 4.47
CA HIS A 145 -2.56 17.11 3.19
C HIS A 145 -2.91 18.62 3.09
N ILE A 146 -3.84 19.12 3.93
CA ILE A 146 -4.26 20.54 3.92
C ILE A 146 -3.08 21.51 4.13
N GLY A 147 -2.12 21.19 5.01
CA GLY A 147 -0.95 22.04 5.29
C GLY A 147 0.12 22.07 4.18
N TRP A 148 -0.08 21.26 3.13
CA TRP A 148 0.87 21.03 2.06
C TRP A 148 0.51 21.75 0.75
N VAL A 149 -0.66 22.41 0.69
CA VAL A 149 -1.07 23.26 -0.43
C VAL A 149 -0.46 24.66 -0.24
N GLN A 150 0.71 24.89 -0.82
CA GLN A 150 1.36 26.21 -0.97
C GLN A 150 1.91 26.30 -2.39
#